data_AF-A0A7X5D9F4-F1
#
_entry.id   AF-A0A7X5D9F4-F1
#
_cell.length_a   1.000
_cell.length_b   1.000
_cell.length_c   1.000
_cell.angle_alpha   90.00
_cell.angle_beta   90.00
_cell.angle_gamma   90.00
#
_symmetry.space_group_name_H-M   'P 1'
#
loop_
_entity.id
_entity.type
_entity.pdbx_description
1 polymer ?
#
loop_
_entity_poly.entity_id
_entity_poly.type
_entity_poly.pdbx_seq_one_letter_code
_entity_poly.pdbx_strand_id
1 'polypeptide(L)'
;MRWWEFDLDTYHAGLSATMGITPDGKNPTASGSTLKSGYGIQETVTARVSTSQSSATTPAQNAVTYFPEFQYGRFWRLLGRTGSGYQAQFEFQENEYSTYQRRTHFTPIWYPDGSYTPYTWLIDSWTPAGMLSMNLSDSVSIRGNLWMDWHIAPQDPS
;
A
#
# COMPACT_ATOMS: atom_id res chain seq x y z
N MET A 1 -38.14 -49.29 -0.70
CA MET A 1 -36.70 -49.00 -0.59
C MET A 1 -36.56 -47.49 -0.47
N ARG A 2 -35.84 -46.99 0.53
CA ARG A 2 -35.47 -45.57 0.55
C ARG A 2 -34.10 -45.47 -0.10
N TRP A 3 -34.03 -44.73 -1.20
CA TRP A 3 -32.78 -44.40 -1.88
C TRP A 3 -32.44 -42.96 -1.50
N TRP A 4 -31.14 -42.69 -1.37
CA TRP A 4 -30.63 -41.35 -1.11
C TRP A 4 -30.13 -40.76 -2.42
N GLU A 5 -30.45 -39.49 -2.65
CA GLU A 5 -29.86 -38.67 -3.70
C GLU A 5 -28.84 -37.75 -3.05
N PHE A 6 -27.64 -37.67 -3.63
CA PHE A 6 -26.60 -36.77 -3.19
C PHE A 6 -26.37 -35.73 -4.26
N ASP A 7 -26.44 -34.46 -3.87
CA ASP A 7 -26.09 -33.32 -4.71
C ASP A 7 -24.71 -32.79 -4.31
N LEU A 8 -23.95 -32.32 -5.30
CA LEU A 8 -22.66 -31.65 -5.12
C LEU A 8 -22.74 -30.22 -5.64
N ASP A 9 -22.74 -29.26 -4.72
CA ASP A 9 -22.58 -27.85 -5.04
C ASP A 9 -21.12 -27.42 -4.89
N THR A 10 -20.55 -26.85 -5.95
CA THR A 10 -19.17 -26.35 -5.96
C THR A 10 -19.15 -24.82 -5.92
N TYR A 11 -18.41 -24.27 -4.95
CA TYR A 11 -18.21 -22.83 -4.80
C TYR A 11 -16.76 -22.45 -5.09
N HIS A 12 -16.56 -21.26 -5.65
CA HIS A 12 -15.23 -20.70 -5.88
C HIS A 12 -15.18 -19.25 -5.43
N ALA A 13 -14.02 -18.84 -4.94
CA ALA A 13 -13.68 -17.45 -4.67
C ALA A 13 -12.21 -17.21 -5.02
N GLY A 14 -11.88 -16.01 -5.49
CA GLY A 14 -10.54 -15.62 -5.88
C GLY A 14 -10.25 -14.18 -5.51
N LEU A 15 -8.98 -13.89 -5.23
CA LEU A 15 -8.47 -12.56 -4.91
C LEU A 15 -7.39 -12.18 -5.93
N SER A 16 -7.52 -10.98 -6.50
CA SER A 16 -6.47 -10.33 -7.28
C SER A 16 -6.29 -8.90 -6.78
N ALA A 17 -5.07 -8.39 -6.80
CA ALA A 17 -4.80 -7.03 -6.36
C ALA A 17 -3.57 -6.43 -7.04
N THR A 18 -3.52 -5.10 -7.04
CA THR A 18 -2.39 -4.29 -7.50
C THR A 18 -2.05 -3.21 -6.49
N MET A 19 -0.77 -2.87 -6.39
CA MET A 19 -0.27 -1.79 -5.54
C MET A 19 0.46 -0.77 -6.40
N GLY A 20 0.31 0.51 -6.07
CA GLY A 20 1.05 1.61 -6.68
C GLY A 20 1.63 2.53 -5.61
N ILE A 21 2.92 2.83 -5.70
CA ILE A 21 3.61 3.82 -4.88
C ILE A 21 4.06 4.97 -5.76
N THR A 22 3.77 6.19 -5.33
CA THR A 22 4.18 7.41 -6.02
C THR A 22 4.79 8.41 -5.05
N PRO A 23 5.72 9.28 -5.48
CA PRO A 23 6.09 10.44 -4.69
C PRO A 23 4.85 11.26 -4.33
N ASP A 24 4.83 11.84 -3.13
CA ASP A 24 3.74 12.73 -2.73
C ASP A 24 3.67 13.94 -3.66
N GLY A 25 2.45 14.35 -4.06
CA GLY A 25 2.25 15.45 -4.99
C GLY A 25 2.72 16.83 -4.50
N LYS A 26 3.14 16.95 -3.23
CA LYS A 26 3.79 18.15 -2.66
C LYS A 26 5.31 18.06 -2.65
N ASN A 27 5.89 16.99 -3.16
CA ASN A 27 7.34 16.89 -3.34
C ASN A 27 7.78 17.80 -4.50
N PRO A 28 8.55 18.87 -4.22
CA PRO A 28 8.89 19.88 -5.22
C PRO A 28 9.93 19.39 -6.24
N THR A 29 10.68 18.35 -5.91
CA THR A 29 11.82 17.86 -6.72
C THR A 29 11.62 16.44 -7.22
N ALA A 30 10.45 15.84 -7.00
CA ALA A 30 10.11 14.54 -7.53
C ALA A 30 10.02 14.56 -9.07
N SER A 31 10.48 13.48 -9.69
CA SER A 31 10.39 13.27 -11.13
C SER A 31 10.04 11.82 -11.43
N GLY A 32 8.88 11.57 -12.02
CA GLY A 32 8.35 10.22 -12.20
C GLY A 32 8.21 9.49 -10.86
N SER A 33 8.83 8.32 -10.74
CA SER A 33 8.92 7.53 -9.50
C SER A 33 10.19 7.83 -8.68
N THR A 34 10.93 8.90 -9.01
CA THR A 34 12.14 9.30 -8.28
C THR A 34 11.85 10.43 -7.31
N LEU A 35 12.38 10.34 -6.09
CA LEU A 35 12.32 11.37 -5.05
C LEU A 35 13.62 11.44 -4.25
N LYS A 36 13.76 12.48 -3.44
CA LYS A 36 14.79 12.54 -2.38
C LYS A 36 14.24 11.94 -1.07
N SER A 37 15.12 11.35 -0.26
CA SER A 37 14.75 10.88 1.08
C SER A 37 14.35 12.04 1.98
N GLY A 38 13.43 11.80 2.93
CA GLY A 38 12.81 12.84 3.74
C GLY A 38 11.46 13.34 3.18
N TYR A 39 11.20 13.15 1.89
CA TYR A 39 9.90 13.48 1.30
C TYR A 39 8.89 12.33 1.42
N GLY A 40 7.62 12.69 1.24
CA GLY A 40 6.49 11.79 1.32
C GLY A 40 6.33 10.90 0.08
N ILE A 41 5.75 9.72 0.32
CA ILE A 41 5.18 8.84 -0.71
C ILE A 41 3.69 8.65 -0.44
N GLN A 42 2.93 8.34 -1.49
CA GLN A 42 1.52 7.92 -1.41
C GLN A 42 1.41 6.49 -1.91
N GLU A 43 0.45 5.76 -1.36
CA GLU A 43 0.16 4.37 -1.70
C GLU A 43 -1.29 4.21 -2.10
N THR A 44 -1.54 3.42 -3.13
CA THR A 44 -2.88 2.93 -3.49
C THR A 44 -2.82 1.44 -3.75
N VAL A 45 -3.65 0.67 -3.04
CA VAL A 45 -3.89 -0.75 -3.28
C VAL A 45 -5.30 -0.93 -3.80
N THR A 46 -5.43 -1.57 -4.96
CA THR A 46 -6.73 -1.94 -5.55
C THR A 46 -6.90 -3.45 -5.49
N ALA A 47 -7.94 -3.90 -4.80
CA ALA A 47 -8.27 -5.31 -4.60
C ALA A 47 -9.55 -5.67 -5.35
N ARG A 48 -9.58 -6.87 -5.94
CA ARG A 48 -10.76 -7.45 -6.58
C ARG A 48 -10.97 -8.87 -6.08
N VAL A 49 -12.15 -9.11 -5.51
CA VAL A 49 -12.60 -10.44 -5.10
C VAL A 49 -13.66 -10.92 -6.08
N SER A 50 -13.47 -12.10 -6.66
CA SER A 50 -14.47 -12.81 -7.48
C SER A 50 -15.03 -13.98 -6.68
N THR A 51 -16.33 -14.26 -6.82
CA THR A 51 -16.98 -15.37 -6.10
C THR A 51 -18.26 -15.83 -6.78
N SER A 52 -18.57 -17.12 -6.70
CA SER A 52 -19.89 -17.65 -7.08
C SER A 52 -20.93 -17.59 -5.96
N GLN A 53 -20.52 -17.26 -4.73
CA GLN A 53 -21.41 -17.19 -3.55
C GLN A 53 -21.12 -15.95 -2.73
N SER A 54 -21.67 -14.82 -3.17
CA SER A 54 -21.42 -13.50 -2.56
C SER A 54 -22.00 -13.33 -1.16
N SER A 55 -22.98 -14.14 -0.76
CA SER A 55 -23.53 -14.17 0.59
C SER A 55 -22.61 -14.87 1.60
N ALA A 56 -21.65 -15.66 1.13
CA ALA A 56 -20.71 -16.42 1.96
C ALA A 56 -19.26 -15.93 1.81
N THR A 57 -19.03 -14.89 1.01
CA THR A 57 -17.71 -14.31 0.76
C THR A 57 -17.70 -12.85 1.21
N THR A 58 -16.59 -12.38 1.79
CA THR A 58 -16.38 -10.95 2.02
C THR A 58 -15.41 -10.37 1.00
N PRO A 59 -15.55 -9.09 0.63
CA PRO A 59 -14.46 -8.37 -0.01
C PRO A 59 -13.20 -8.34 0.84
N ALA A 60 -12.05 -7.93 0.29
CA ALA A 60 -10.90 -7.58 1.11
C ALA A 60 -11.27 -6.42 2.06
N GLN A 61 -10.91 -6.55 3.35
CA GLN A 61 -11.33 -5.60 4.38
C GLN A 61 -10.18 -4.76 4.93
N ASN A 62 -8.95 -5.28 4.93
CA ASN A 62 -7.79 -4.60 5.50
C ASN A 62 -6.54 -4.76 4.62
N ALA A 63 -5.65 -3.78 4.70
CA ALA A 63 -4.32 -3.82 4.09
C ALA A 63 -3.31 -3.18 5.05
N VAL A 64 -2.17 -3.83 5.24
CA VAL A 64 -1.12 -3.39 6.17
C VAL A 64 0.21 -3.26 5.44
N THR A 65 0.79 -2.06 5.47
CA THR A 65 2.06 -1.74 4.79
C THR A 65 3.22 -1.75 5.79
N TYR A 66 4.29 -2.45 5.46
CA TYR A 66 5.57 -2.51 6.15
C TYR A 66 6.63 -1.77 5.35
N PHE A 67 7.59 -1.16 6.05
CA PHE A 67 8.54 -0.22 5.44
C PHE A 67 9.99 -0.74 5.50
N PRO A 68 10.79 -0.48 4.46
CA PRO A 68 12.17 -0.99 4.36
C PRO A 68 13.13 -0.33 5.37
N GLU A 69 12.82 0.90 5.82
CA GLU A 69 13.67 1.66 6.74
C GLU A 69 13.96 0.97 8.08
N PHE A 70 13.11 0.04 8.50
CA PHE A 70 13.34 -0.80 9.67
C PHE A 70 13.38 -2.28 9.34
N GLN A 71 13.85 -2.63 8.14
CA GLN A 71 13.96 -4.00 7.64
C GLN A 71 12.60 -4.74 7.75
N TYR A 72 11.49 -4.03 7.55
CA TYR A 72 10.13 -4.55 7.66
C TYR A 72 9.74 -5.11 9.04
N GLY A 73 10.56 -4.93 10.08
CA GLY A 73 10.39 -5.63 11.36
C GLY A 73 9.82 -4.79 12.51
N ARG A 74 9.83 -3.45 12.41
CA ARG A 74 9.56 -2.57 13.57
C ARG A 74 8.39 -1.62 13.41
N PHE A 75 7.92 -1.40 12.19
CA PHE A 75 6.90 -0.41 11.91
C PHE A 75 6.05 -0.83 10.72
N TRP A 76 4.75 -0.64 10.86
CA TRP A 76 3.76 -0.85 9.81
C TRP A 76 2.65 0.18 9.94
N ARG A 77 1.90 0.39 8.87
CA ARG A 77 0.72 1.26 8.83
C ARG A 77 -0.48 0.49 8.32
N LEU A 78 -1.61 0.58 9.04
CA LEU A 78 -2.91 0.15 8.54
C LEU A 78 -3.37 1.15 7.47
N LEU A 79 -3.72 0.66 6.29
CA LEU A 79 -4.30 1.48 5.25
C LEU A 79 -5.78 1.77 5.55
N GLY A 80 -6.20 2.99 5.23
CA GLY A 80 -7.60 3.37 5.23
C GLY A 80 -8.29 2.85 3.98
N ARG A 81 -9.42 2.18 4.14
CA ARG A 81 -10.27 1.75 3.03
C ARG A 81 -10.98 2.96 2.42
N THR A 82 -10.66 3.28 1.17
CA THR A 82 -11.24 4.41 0.41
C THR A 82 -12.31 3.94 -0.59
N GLY A 83 -12.28 2.67 -1.00
CA GLY A 83 -13.29 2.04 -1.87
C GLY A 83 -14.07 0.91 -1.18
N SER A 84 -15.28 0.61 -1.67
CA SER A 84 -16.18 -0.37 -1.03
C SER A 84 -16.52 -1.57 -1.93
N GLY A 85 -17.21 -2.57 -1.37
CA GLY A 85 -17.61 -3.78 -2.08
C GLY A 85 -16.42 -4.65 -2.51
N TYR A 86 -16.68 -5.55 -3.47
CA TYR A 86 -15.75 -6.53 -4.01
C TYR A 86 -14.60 -5.94 -4.86
N GLN A 87 -14.64 -4.63 -5.11
CA GLN A 87 -13.55 -3.86 -5.72
C GLN A 87 -13.11 -2.77 -4.73
N ALA A 88 -12.40 -3.19 -3.67
CA ALA A 88 -11.98 -2.28 -2.62
C ALA A 88 -10.69 -1.54 -3.00
N GLN A 89 -10.57 -0.30 -2.54
CA GLN A 89 -9.35 0.49 -2.62
C GLN A 89 -8.87 0.86 -1.22
N PHE A 90 -7.56 0.87 -1.05
CA PHE A 90 -6.89 1.20 0.21
C PHE A 90 -5.76 2.18 -0.04
N GLU A 91 -5.63 3.17 0.83
CA GLU A 91 -4.59 4.19 0.79
C GLU A 91 -4.07 4.42 2.20
N PHE A 92 -2.97 5.14 2.36
CA PHE A 92 -2.59 5.59 3.70
C PHE A 92 -3.75 6.33 4.38
N GLN A 93 -3.85 6.18 5.70
CA GLN A 93 -4.65 7.11 6.48
C GLN A 93 -4.06 8.52 6.36
N GLU A 94 -4.93 9.52 6.51
CA GLU A 94 -4.49 10.91 6.57
C GLU A 94 -3.44 11.06 7.66
N ASN A 95 -2.33 11.69 7.31
CA ASN A 95 -1.21 11.85 8.20
C ASN A 95 -1.39 13.17 8.98
N GLU A 96 -1.61 13.06 10.29
CA GLU A 96 -1.76 14.21 11.20
C GLU A 96 -0.51 15.11 11.23
N TYR A 97 0.67 14.55 10.94
CA TYR A 97 1.93 15.27 10.84
C TYR A 97 2.15 15.91 9.46
N SER A 98 1.24 15.69 8.50
CA SER A 98 1.28 16.40 7.23
C SER A 98 0.65 17.77 7.38
N THR A 99 1.38 18.82 6.99
CA THR A 99 0.87 20.21 6.91
C THR A 99 -0.43 20.32 6.11
N TYR A 100 -0.67 19.40 5.18
CA TYR A 100 -1.81 19.39 4.26
C TYR A 100 -2.76 18.21 4.50
N GLN A 101 -2.66 17.51 5.65
CA GLN A 101 -3.47 16.33 6.00
C GLN A 101 -3.46 15.25 4.90
N ARG A 102 -2.34 15.10 4.20
CA ARG A 102 -2.22 14.17 3.06
C ARG A 102 -2.11 12.73 3.54
N ARG A 103 -2.61 11.81 2.71
CA ARG A 103 -2.45 10.36 2.86
C ARG A 103 -1.03 9.95 2.46
N THR A 104 -0.04 10.40 3.23
CA THR A 104 1.38 10.25 2.91
C THR A 104 2.16 9.56 4.02
N HIS A 105 3.21 8.84 3.64
CA HIS A 105 4.26 8.36 4.54
C HIS A 105 5.56 9.07 4.19
N PHE A 106 6.19 9.74 5.16
CA PHE A 106 7.48 10.39 4.95
C PHE A 106 8.61 9.37 5.10
N THR A 107 9.43 9.25 4.06
CA THR A 107 10.65 8.43 4.12
C THR A 107 11.65 9.05 5.08
N PRO A 108 12.45 8.25 5.83
CA PRO A 108 13.47 8.80 6.70
C PRO A 108 14.54 9.55 5.92
N ILE A 109 14.95 10.71 6.40
CA ILE A 109 15.94 11.56 5.72
C ILE A 109 17.32 10.91 5.55
N TRP A 110 17.64 9.92 6.38
CA TRP A 110 18.88 9.15 6.32
C TRP A 110 18.78 7.90 5.43
N TYR A 111 17.61 7.60 4.86
CA TYR A 111 17.45 6.44 3.99
C TYR A 111 18.37 6.60 2.76
N PRO A 112 19.16 5.57 2.41
CA PRO A 112 20.17 5.69 1.37
C PRO A 112 19.56 5.79 -0.03
N ASP A 113 20.35 6.27 -0.98
CA ASP A 113 20.01 6.21 -2.40
C ASP A 113 19.79 4.76 -2.85
N GLY A 114 18.77 4.54 -3.67
CA GLY A 114 18.40 3.22 -4.15
C GLY A 114 16.89 3.00 -4.20
N SER A 115 16.48 1.74 -4.11
CA SER A 115 15.06 1.38 -4.11
C SER A 115 14.47 1.57 -2.71
N TYR A 116 13.33 2.25 -2.64
CA TYR A 116 12.47 2.29 -1.47
C TYR A 116 11.20 1.49 -1.81
N THR A 117 11.09 0.30 -1.23
CA THR A 117 10.10 -0.71 -1.61
C THR A 117 9.24 -1.08 -0.40
N PRO A 118 8.12 -0.38 -0.15
CA PRO A 118 7.13 -0.82 0.82
C PRO A 118 6.53 -2.18 0.44
N TYR A 119 6.15 -2.94 1.46
CA TYR A 119 5.53 -4.25 1.32
C TYR A 119 4.14 -4.21 1.97
N THR A 120 3.11 -4.60 1.24
CA THR A 120 1.73 -4.56 1.73
C THR A 120 1.12 -5.94 1.77
N TRP A 121 0.57 -6.30 2.94
CA TRP A 121 -0.21 -7.51 3.13
C TRP A 121 -1.70 -7.15 3.11
N LEU A 122 -2.38 -7.56 2.03
CA LEU A 122 -3.81 -7.43 1.86
C LEU A 122 -4.50 -8.66 2.47
N ILE A 123 -5.45 -8.44 3.37
CA ILE A 123 -6.03 -9.50 4.21
C ILE A 123 -7.56 -9.35 4.36
N ASP A 124 -8.13 -10.31 5.07
CA ASP A 124 -9.53 -10.33 5.51
C ASP A 124 -10.55 -10.39 4.36
N SER A 125 -10.25 -11.12 3.29
CA SER A 125 -11.29 -11.62 2.38
C SER A 125 -11.67 -13.04 2.80
N TRP A 126 -12.76 -13.15 3.55
CA TRP A 126 -13.23 -14.39 4.15
C TRP A 126 -14.11 -15.18 3.19
N THR A 127 -13.87 -16.48 3.12
CA THR A 127 -14.64 -17.48 2.39
C THR A 127 -14.98 -18.63 3.34
N PRO A 128 -15.91 -19.54 3.00
CA PRO A 128 -16.19 -20.73 3.84
C PRO A 128 -14.97 -21.63 4.05
N ALA A 129 -13.98 -21.58 3.14
CA ALA A 129 -12.76 -22.38 3.21
C ALA A 129 -11.62 -21.67 3.99
N GLY A 130 -11.82 -20.42 4.42
CA GLY A 130 -10.82 -19.62 5.11
C GLY A 130 -10.57 -18.26 4.45
N MET A 131 -9.48 -17.62 4.84
CA MET A 131 -9.14 -16.27 4.41
C MET A 131 -8.24 -16.28 3.18
N LEU A 132 -8.65 -15.53 2.15
CA LEU A 132 -7.78 -15.12 1.05
C LEU A 132 -6.96 -13.90 1.47
N SER A 133 -5.66 -13.95 1.20
CA SER A 133 -4.74 -12.83 1.40
C SER A 133 -3.72 -12.76 0.27
N MET A 134 -3.09 -11.60 0.10
CA MET A 134 -2.12 -11.37 -0.97
C MET A 134 -1.01 -10.43 -0.50
N ASN A 135 0.21 -10.72 -0.95
CA ASN A 135 1.38 -9.89 -0.71
C ASN A 135 1.65 -9.03 -1.94
N LEU A 136 1.89 -7.74 -1.71
CA LEU A 136 2.09 -6.75 -2.75
C LEU A 136 3.33 -5.91 -2.43
N SER A 137 3.96 -5.39 -3.46
CA SER A 137 5.05 -4.42 -3.32
C SER A 137 5.13 -3.57 -4.57
N ASP A 138 5.50 -2.31 -4.41
CA ASP A 138 5.89 -1.41 -5.49
C ASP A 138 7.02 -0.51 -4.97
N SER A 139 7.72 0.20 -5.86
CA SER A 139 8.95 0.92 -5.50
C SER A 139 9.04 2.32 -6.09
N VAL A 140 9.68 3.20 -5.33
CA VAL A 140 10.20 4.48 -5.81
C VAL A 140 11.72 4.50 -5.68
N SER A 141 12.38 5.35 -6.47
CA SER A 141 13.83 5.52 -6.43
C SER A 141 14.21 6.73 -5.57
N ILE A 142 14.99 6.51 -4.52
CA ILE A 142 15.59 7.58 -3.72
C ILE A 142 16.93 8.00 -4.35
N ARG A 143 17.10 9.31 -4.59
CA ARG A 143 18.34 9.92 -5.08
C ARG A 143 18.60 11.27 -4.42
N GLY A 144 19.54 11.31 -3.50
CA GLY A 144 19.78 12.45 -2.62
C GLY A 144 18.77 12.54 -1.49
N ASN A 145 18.90 13.59 -0.67
CA ASN A 145 18.05 13.82 0.49
C ASN A 145 17.50 15.24 0.54
N LEU A 146 16.47 15.45 1.37
CA LEU A 146 15.78 16.72 1.53
C LEU A 146 16.73 17.88 1.88
N TRP A 147 17.83 17.65 2.61
CA TRP A 147 18.78 18.73 2.91
C TRP A 147 19.43 19.33 1.66
N MET A 148 19.62 18.55 0.59
CA MET A 148 20.19 19.05 -0.66
C MET A 148 19.28 20.06 -1.38
N ASP A 149 17.98 20.08 -1.09
CA ASP A 149 17.04 21.05 -1.68
C ASP A 149 16.96 22.35 -0.87
N TRP A 150 17.23 22.28 0.44
CA TRP A 150 16.97 23.37 1.38
C TRP A 150 18.24 23.92 2.05
N HIS A 151 19.41 23.32 1.79
CA HIS A 151 20.68 23.83 2.29
C HIS A 151 21.06 25.11 1.54
N ILE A 152 20.99 26.25 2.24
CA ILE A 152 21.55 27.52 1.79
C ILE A 152 23.01 27.58 2.28
N ALA A 153 23.96 27.20 1.42
CA ALA A 153 25.37 27.51 1.65
C ALA A 153 25.69 28.94 1.18
N PRO A 154 26.64 29.66 1.81
CA PRO A 154 27.21 30.86 1.24
C PRO A 154 27.69 30.59 -0.19
N GLN A 155 27.23 31.38 -1.15
CA GLN A 155 27.82 31.38 -2.49
C GLN A 155 29.19 32.03 -2.38
N ASP A 156 30.24 31.39 -2.88
CA ASP A 156 31.55 32.02 -3.03
C ASP A 156 31.42 33.11 -4.11
N PRO A 157 31.42 34.42 -3.75
CA PRO A 157 31.28 35.46 -4.74
C PRO A 157 32.60 35.54 -5.50
N SER A 158 32.57 35.17 -6.77
CA SER A 158 33.67 35.41 -7.72
C SER A 158 33.93 36.90 -7.91
#